data_AF-A0A368ZU32-F1
#
_entry.id   AF-A0A368ZU32-F1
#
_cell.length_a   1.000
_cell.length_b   1.000
_cell.length_c   1.000
_cell.angle_alpha   90.00
_cell.angle_beta   90.00
_cell.angle_gamma   90.00
#
_symmetry.space_group_name_H-M   'P 1'
#
loop_
_entity.id
_entity.type
_entity.pdbx_description
1 polymer ?
#
loop_
_entity_poly.entity_id
_entity_poly.type
_entity_poly.pdbx_seq_one_letter_code
_entity_poly.pdbx_strand_id
1 'polypeptide(L)'
;MGQFWFDWIKGRINTLSEVVYQFLARIALLVVWSPYMLILLVPAVYDGLMTWRIKRTNFDYASPIIHSYGIRSIGYLFLAFCVVSFSPFAVSPLVIPVVMMIACILIGFAIGNFQKRV
;
A
#
# COMPACT_ATOMS: atom_id res chain seq x y z
N MET A 1 13.12 31.89 34.06
CA MET A 1 13.72 31.13 32.93
C MET A 1 13.25 29.68 32.84
N GLY A 2 12.85 29.01 33.93
CA GLY A 2 12.39 27.61 33.88
C GLY A 2 11.04 27.36 33.18
N GLN A 3 10.10 28.31 33.23
CA GLN A 3 8.76 28.15 32.60
C GLN A 3 8.84 27.99 31.08
N PHE A 4 9.64 28.82 30.39
CA PHE A 4 9.82 28.72 28.93
C PHE A 4 10.40 27.36 28.50
N TRP A 5 11.36 26.83 29.27
CA TRP A 5 11.96 25.54 28.99
C TRP A 5 10.96 24.39 29.20
N PHE A 6 10.12 24.48 30.23
CA PHE A 6 9.07 23.51 30.49
C PHE A 6 7.98 23.53 29.41
N ASP A 7 7.52 24.71 28.99
CA ASP A 7 6.53 24.85 27.91
C ASP A 7 7.06 24.31 26.58
N TRP A 8 8.35 24.54 26.29
CA TRP A 8 9.00 24.01 25.09
C TRP A 8 9.04 22.48 25.09
N ILE A 9 9.45 21.85 26.20
CA ILE A 9 9.48 20.38 26.32
C ILE A 9 8.08 19.79 26.24
N LYS A 10 7.12 20.40 26.95
CA LYS A 10 5.72 19.95 26.95
C LYS A 10 5.13 19.99 25.54
N GLY A 11 5.42 21.02 24.77
CA GLY A 11 5.06 21.11 23.36
C GLY A 11 5.63 19.94 22.54
N ARG A 12 6.92 19.60 22.72
CA ARG A 12 7.55 18.47 22.00
C ARG A 12 6.93 17.12 22.37
N ILE A 13 6.71 16.87 23.66
CA ILE A 13 6.07 15.63 24.13
C ILE A 13 4.67 15.50 23.55
N ASN A 14 3.88 16.58 23.54
CA ASN A 14 2.55 16.58 22.94
C ASN A 14 2.62 16.27 21.43
N THR A 15 3.48 16.97 20.68
CA THR A 15 3.62 16.70 19.23
C THR A 15 4.08 15.27 18.94
N LEU A 16 4.97 14.70 19.74
CA LEU A 16 5.38 13.29 19.60
C LEU A 16 4.20 12.35 19.87
N SER A 17 3.41 12.61 20.90
CA SER A 17 2.22 11.80 21.21
C SER A 17 1.16 11.86 20.12
N GLU A 18 0.97 13.02 19.49
CA GLU A 18 0.04 13.22 18.37
C GLU A 18 0.50 12.45 17.13
N VAL A 19 1.79 12.47 16.81
CA VAL A 19 2.35 11.71 15.68
C VAL A 19 2.17 10.20 15.90
N VAL A 20 2.43 9.72 17.13
CA VAL A 20 2.22 8.30 17.48
C VAL A 20 0.75 7.93 17.39
N TYR A 21 -0.15 8.78 17.91
CA TYR A 21 -1.60 8.55 17.81
C TYR A 21 -2.06 8.49 16.36
N GLN A 22 -1.60 9.42 15.52
CA GLN A 22 -1.95 9.47 14.10
C GLN A 22 -1.45 8.23 13.35
N PHE A 23 -0.25 7.75 13.67
CA PHE A 23 0.31 6.53 13.10
C PHE A 23 -0.52 5.29 13.48
N LEU A 24 -0.85 5.14 14.77
CA LEU A 24 -1.67 4.03 15.26
C LEU A 24 -3.09 4.06 14.68
N ALA A 25 -3.71 5.23 14.56
CA ALA A 25 -5.03 5.39 13.95
C ALA A 25 -5.04 4.92 12.48
N ARG A 26 -3.99 5.20 11.71
CA ARG A 26 -3.86 4.75 10.32
C ARG A 26 -3.63 3.24 10.21
N ILE A 27 -2.85 2.65 11.13
CA ILE A 27 -2.71 1.19 11.22
C ILE A 27 -4.06 0.54 11.54
N ALA A 28 -4.81 1.09 12.50
CA ALA A 28 -6.13 0.58 12.84
C ALA A 28 -7.07 0.59 11.64
N LEU A 29 -7.05 1.68 10.85
CA LEU A 29 -7.82 1.74 9.60
C LEU A 29 -7.37 0.69 8.59
N LEU A 30 -6.07 0.47 8.39
CA LEU A 30 -5.59 -0.62 7.51
C LEU A 30 -6.11 -1.98 7.94
N VAL A 31 -6.08 -2.28 9.24
CA VAL A 31 -6.55 -3.56 9.79
C VAL A 31 -8.06 -3.71 9.57
N VAL A 32 -8.84 -2.65 9.84
CA VAL A 32 -10.30 -2.64 9.63
C VAL A 32 -10.67 -2.88 8.17
N TRP A 33 -9.92 -2.31 7.22
CA TRP A 33 -10.19 -2.48 5.79
C TRP A 33 -9.60 -3.78 5.21
N SER A 34 -8.60 -4.39 5.85
CA SER A 34 -7.95 -5.62 5.38
C SER A 34 -8.88 -6.79 5.06
N PRO A 35 -9.91 -7.15 5.88
CA PRO A 35 -10.79 -8.27 5.55
C PRO A 35 -11.63 -7.98 4.29
N TYR A 36 -12.06 -6.74 4.09
CA TYR A 36 -12.82 -6.36 2.89
C TYR A 36 -11.96 -6.42 1.63
N MET A 37 -10.68 -6.08 1.75
CA MET A 37 -9.75 -6.13 0.62
C MET A 37 -9.47 -7.57 0.16
N LEU A 38 -9.62 -8.58 1.02
CA LEU A 38 -9.50 -9.97 0.60
C LEU A 38 -10.53 -10.34 -0.48
N ILE A 39 -11.74 -9.77 -0.41
CA ILE A 39 -12.80 -10.01 -1.39
C ILE A 39 -12.39 -9.48 -2.78
N LEU A 40 -11.58 -8.41 -2.85
CA LEU A 40 -11.03 -7.89 -4.10
C LEU A 40 -9.75 -8.60 -4.53
N LEU A 41 -8.90 -8.96 -3.56
CA LEU A 41 -7.61 -9.57 -3.81
C LEU A 41 -7.76 -10.98 -4.38
N VAL A 42 -8.68 -11.79 -3.86
CA VAL A 42 -8.86 -13.18 -4.31
C VAL A 42 -9.20 -13.28 -5.81
N PRO A 43 -10.21 -12.57 -6.34
CA PRO A 43 -10.49 -12.55 -7.77
C PRO A 43 -9.33 -11.98 -8.60
N ALA A 44 -8.69 -10.90 -8.15
CA ALA A 44 -7.59 -10.28 -8.86
C ALA A 44 -6.37 -11.20 -8.99
N VAL A 45 -6.04 -11.94 -7.93
CA VAL A 45 -4.99 -12.96 -7.95
C VAL A 45 -5.39 -14.12 -8.86
N TYR A 46 -6.63 -14.60 -8.76
CA TYR A 46 -7.12 -15.70 -9.59
C TYR A 46 -7.08 -15.36 -11.09
N ASP A 47 -7.55 -14.16 -11.45
CA ASP A 47 -7.51 -13.64 -12.82
C ASP A 47 -6.07 -13.51 -13.34
N GLY A 48 -5.16 -12.97 -12.51
CA GLY A 48 -3.74 -12.92 -12.80
C GLY A 48 -3.14 -14.31 -13.04
N LEU A 49 -3.42 -15.28 -12.16
CA LEU A 49 -2.93 -16.66 -12.31
C LEU A 49 -3.48 -17.34 -13.57
N MET A 50 -4.75 -17.13 -13.90
CA MET A 50 -5.36 -17.72 -15.09
C MET A 50 -4.77 -17.11 -16.36
N THR A 51 -4.58 -15.78 -16.38
CA THR A 51 -3.90 -15.06 -17.47
C THR A 51 -2.47 -15.59 -17.68
N TRP A 52 -1.75 -15.83 -16.59
CA TRP A 52 -0.42 -16.42 -16.65
C TRP A 52 -0.43 -17.85 -17.21
N ARG A 53 -1.40 -18.69 -16.81
CA ARG A 53 -1.56 -20.05 -17.35
C ARG A 53 -1.88 -20.05 -18.85
N ILE A 54 -2.78 -19.18 -19.30
CA ILE A 54 -3.13 -19.03 -20.72
C ILE A 54 -1.91 -18.61 -21.54
N LYS A 55 -1.15 -17.62 -21.04
CA LYS A 55 0.11 -17.21 -21.68
C LYS A 55 1.10 -18.37 -21.72
N ARG A 56 1.16 -19.24 -20.72
CA ARG A 56 2.07 -20.40 -20.72
C ARG A 56 1.75 -21.42 -21.83
N THR A 57 0.46 -21.64 -22.12
CA THR A 57 0.01 -22.57 -23.16
C THR A 57 0.02 -21.97 -24.56
N ASN A 58 -0.02 -20.63 -24.68
CA ASN A 58 0.11 -19.92 -25.95
C ASN A 58 1.56 -19.49 -26.25
N PHE A 59 1.84 -19.20 -27.51
CA PHE A 59 3.07 -18.54 -27.96
C PHE A 59 3.12 -17.04 -27.60
N ASP A 60 2.15 -16.54 -26.83
CA ASP A 60 2.10 -15.16 -26.37
C ASP A 60 3.24 -14.83 -25.40
N TYR A 61 3.84 -13.66 -25.59
CA TYR A 61 4.93 -13.16 -24.75
C TYR A 61 4.37 -12.45 -23.52
N ALA A 62 4.82 -12.85 -22.33
CA ALA A 62 4.61 -12.05 -21.12
C ALA A 62 5.50 -10.80 -21.19
N SER A 63 4.91 -9.61 -21.15
CA SER A 63 5.68 -8.36 -21.24
C SER A 63 6.49 -8.14 -19.96
N PRO A 64 7.84 -8.14 -20.02
CA PRO A 64 8.69 -7.92 -18.85
C PRO A 64 8.59 -6.49 -18.32
N ILE A 65 8.16 -5.56 -19.18
CA ILE A 65 7.92 -4.15 -18.87
C ILE A 65 6.75 -4.05 -17.89
N ILE A 66 5.62 -4.69 -18.21
CA ILE A 66 4.42 -4.67 -17.38
C ILE A 66 4.68 -5.24 -15.98
N HIS A 67 5.39 -6.37 -15.90
CA HIS A 67 5.72 -6.99 -14.63
C HIS A 67 6.63 -6.08 -13.78
N SER A 68 7.66 -5.50 -14.39
CA SER A 68 8.61 -4.61 -13.71
C SER A 68 7.94 -3.32 -13.21
N TYR A 69 7.09 -2.69 -14.03
CA TYR A 69 6.33 -1.52 -13.61
C TYR A 69 5.25 -1.85 -12.57
N GLY A 70 4.63 -3.03 -12.63
CA GLY A 70 3.70 -3.52 -11.61
C GLY A 70 4.38 -3.65 -10.24
N ILE A 71 5.54 -4.31 -10.17
CA ILE A 71 6.28 -4.44 -8.91
C ILE A 71 6.79 -3.09 -8.41
N ARG A 72 7.35 -2.25 -9.30
CA ARG A 72 7.83 -0.92 -8.91
C ARG A 72 6.71 -0.02 -8.41
N SER A 73 5.54 -0.05 -9.05
CA SER A 73 4.38 0.75 -8.64
C SER A 73 3.83 0.30 -7.28
N ILE A 74 3.82 -1.00 -6.97
CA ILE A 74 3.51 -1.51 -5.62
C ILE A 74 4.51 -0.96 -4.60
N GLY A 75 5.81 -0.97 -4.93
CA GLY A 75 6.86 -0.40 -4.08
C GLY A 75 6.69 1.10 -3.84
N TYR A 76 6.39 1.87 -4.89
CA TYR A 76 6.13 3.32 -4.78
C TYR A 76 4.87 3.63 -3.99
N LEU A 77 3.80 2.83 -4.13
CA LEU A 77 2.59 2.98 -3.32
C LEU A 77 2.86 2.73 -1.84
N PHE A 78 3.62 1.68 -1.52
CA PHE A 78 4.02 1.40 -0.13
C PHE A 78 4.88 2.53 0.45
N LEU A 79 5.86 3.01 -0.31
CA LEU A 79 6.71 4.13 0.11
C LEU A 79 5.89 5.42 0.32
N ALA A 80 4.99 5.74 -0.62
CA ALA A 80 4.09 6.88 -0.50
C ALA A 80 3.20 6.75 0.75
N PHE A 81 2.67 5.56 1.02
CA PHE A 81 1.89 5.30 2.23
C PHE A 81 2.69 5.52 3.52
N CYS A 82 3.94 5.05 3.57
CA CYS A 82 4.83 5.30 4.71
C CYS A 82 5.07 6.80 4.90
N VAL A 83 5.48 7.52 3.85
CA VAL A 83 5.73 8.97 3.91
C VAL A 83 4.49 9.71 4.41
N VAL A 84 3.33 9.39 3.85
CA VAL A 84 2.06 10.01 4.22
C VAL A 84 1.68 9.70 5.66
N SER A 85 1.99 8.50 6.17
CA SER A 85 1.69 8.08 7.56
C SER A 85 2.54 8.79 8.62
N PHE A 86 3.79 9.13 8.30
CA PHE A 86 4.65 9.94 9.16
C PHE A 86 4.44 11.45 8.99
N SER A 87 3.69 11.84 7.97
CA SER A 87 3.44 13.24 7.69
C SER A 87 2.34 13.81 8.60
N PRO A 88 2.54 15.01 9.20
CA PRO A 88 1.57 15.65 10.08
C PRO A 88 0.40 16.28 9.31
N PHE A 89 -0.01 15.70 8.18
CA PHE A 89 -1.16 16.15 7.40
C PHE A 89 -2.41 15.35 7.76
N ALA A 90 -3.54 16.05 7.86
CA ALA A 90 -4.85 15.45 7.97
C ALA A 90 -5.23 14.80 6.62
N VAL A 91 -4.97 13.50 6.50
CA VAL A 91 -5.35 12.71 5.32
C VAL A 91 -6.76 12.18 5.55
N SER A 92 -7.62 12.32 4.54
CA SER A 92 -8.97 11.74 4.60
C SER A 92 -8.89 10.22 4.86
N PRO A 93 -9.67 9.67 5.80
CA PRO A 93 -9.71 8.23 6.07
C PRO A 93 -10.01 7.38 4.83
N LEU A 94 -10.65 7.95 3.80
CA LEU A 94 -10.97 7.30 2.54
C LEU A 94 -9.76 7.05 1.64
N VAL A 95 -8.64 7.74 1.85
CA VAL A 95 -7.43 7.55 1.03
C VAL A 95 -6.84 6.14 1.23
N ILE A 96 -6.91 5.63 2.47
CA ILE A 96 -6.36 4.32 2.84
C ILE A 96 -7.03 3.18 2.03
N PRO A 97 -8.36 3.01 2.04
CA PRO A 97 -8.99 1.95 1.25
C PRO A 97 -8.78 2.12 -0.25
N VAL A 98 -8.74 3.35 -0.78
CA VAL A 98 -8.43 3.59 -2.20
C VAL A 98 -7.05 3.08 -2.59
N VAL A 99 -6.03 3.38 -1.78
CA VAL A 99 -4.66 2.88 -1.98
C VAL A 99 -4.61 1.35 -1.93
N MET A 100 -5.34 0.73 -0.99
CA MET A 100 -5.41 -0.73 -0.88
C MET A 100 -6.10 -1.37 -2.11
N MET A 101 -7.17 -0.77 -2.64
CA MET A 101 -7.83 -1.26 -3.85
C MET A 101 -6.88 -1.22 -5.06
N ILE A 102 -6.16 -0.11 -5.24
CA ILE A 102 -5.17 0.04 -6.31
C ILE A 102 -4.07 -1.01 -6.16
N ALA A 103 -3.59 -1.25 -4.94
CA ALA A 103 -2.59 -2.28 -4.68
C ALA A 103 -3.09 -3.69 -5.07
N CYS A 104 -4.35 -4.05 -4.77
CA CYS A 104 -4.93 -5.34 -5.16
C CYS A 104 -4.93 -5.53 -6.69
N ILE A 105 -5.31 -4.49 -7.44
CA ILE A 105 -5.32 -4.51 -8.91
C ILE A 105 -3.89 -4.69 -9.47
N LEU A 106 -2.93 -3.93 -8.94
CA LEU A 106 -1.53 -4.00 -9.37
C LEU A 106 -0.91 -5.36 -9.09
N ILE A 107 -1.25 -5.99 -7.96
CA ILE A 107 -0.82 -7.36 -7.63
C ILE A 107 -1.35 -8.35 -8.66
N GLY A 108 -2.66 -8.33 -8.95
CA GLY A 108 -3.25 -9.20 -9.98
C GLY A 108 -2.58 -9.04 -11.34
N PHE A 109 -2.34 -7.80 -11.75
CA PHE A 109 -1.69 -7.48 -13.02
C PHE A 109 -0.22 -7.92 -13.07
N ALA A 110 0.51 -7.77 -11.97
CA ALA A 110 1.89 -8.22 -11.85
C ALA A 110 1.99 -9.75 -11.94
N ILE A 111 1.06 -10.48 -11.30
CA ILE A 111 0.97 -11.95 -11.35
C ILE A 111 0.68 -12.43 -12.78
N GLY A 112 -0.27 -11.79 -13.47
CA GLY A 112 -0.62 -12.14 -14.86
C GLY A 112 0.48 -11.94 -15.89
N ASN A 113 1.58 -11.28 -15.51
CA ASN A 113 2.75 -11.06 -16.35
C ASN A 113 4.03 -11.68 -15.79
N PHE A 114 3.93 -12.66 -14.88
CA PHE A 114 5.10 -13.43 -14.44
C PHE A 114 5.85 -14.00 -15.65
N GLN A 115 7.17 -13.83 -15.65
CA GLN A 115 8.01 -14.36 -16.70
C GLN A 115 7.91 -15.88 -16.73
N LYS A 116 7.73 -16.44 -17.93
CA LYS A 116 7.85 -17.88 -18.15
C LYS A 116 9.30 -18.25 -17.81
N ARG A 117 9.53 -19.02 -16.75
CA ARG A 117 10.80 -19.74 -16.59
C ARG A 117 10.65 -21.05 -17.34
N VAL A 118 11.56 -21.27 -18.28
CA VAL A 118 11.74 -22.53 -19.02
C VAL A 118 11.86 -23.70 -18.07
#